data_AF-I4EGU9-F1
#
_entry.id   AF-I4EGU9-F1
#
_cell.length_a   1.000
_cell.length_b   1.000
_cell.length_c   1.000
_cell.angle_alpha   90.00
_cell.angle_beta   90.00
_cell.angle_gamma   90.00
#
_symmetry.space_group_name_H-M   'P 1'
#
loop_
_entity.id
_entity.type
_entity.pdbx_description
1 polymer ?
#
loop_
_entity_poly.entity_id
_entity_poly.type
_entity_poly.pdbx_seq_one_letter_code
_entity_poly.pdbx_strand_id
1 'polypeptide(L)'
;MFHGLRRLAVMVVPALVFMSGVVGGCGGSPEPVEEVVTRQTYEFKSAEFPLQDEWKPGDRIDVTWPVEEGPLTAAAAPEKVDVRLELAGPYDSVESLKQAVNAGAPPAVASAIGSTDTWTGTGLTVTLTLPDDLRPGYYNLSQRTVFTSPDGGESSAGGAKVIRVGP
;
A
#
# COMPACT_ATOMS: atom_id res chain seq x y z
N MET A 1 11.09 7.55 -27.13
CA MET A 1 11.17 7.34 -28.59
C MET A 1 12.57 6.80 -28.90
N PHE A 2 12.76 5.48 -28.77
CA PHE A 2 14.06 4.85 -29.04
C PHE A 2 14.02 4.19 -30.42
N HIS A 3 14.79 4.80 -31.32
CA HIS A 3 15.26 4.20 -32.56
C HIS A 3 16.09 2.95 -32.24
N GLY A 4 15.89 1.92 -33.06
CA GLY A 4 16.54 0.62 -32.89
C GLY A 4 18.04 0.62 -33.19
N LEU A 5 18.66 -0.53 -32.92
CA LEU A 5 19.87 -0.96 -33.61
C LEU A 5 19.91 -2.48 -33.70
N ARG A 6 19.85 -2.96 -34.95
CA ARG A 6 20.19 -4.32 -35.37
C ARG A 6 21.69 -4.59 -35.15
N ARG A 7 22.02 -5.84 -34.82
CA ARG A 7 23.07 -6.71 -35.41
C ARG A 7 23.32 -7.85 -34.40
N LEU A 8 23.14 -9.12 -34.78
CA LEU A 8 24.21 -9.88 -35.44
C LEU A 8 23.63 -10.95 -36.38
N ALA A 9 24.19 -10.97 -37.59
CA ALA A 9 23.92 -11.96 -38.62
C ALA A 9 24.68 -13.26 -38.30
N VAL A 10 23.99 -14.39 -38.33
CA VAL A 10 24.60 -15.73 -38.37
C VAL A 10 24.64 -16.18 -39.82
N MET A 11 25.85 -16.46 -40.29
CA MET A 11 26.16 -17.01 -41.60
C MET A 11 26.42 -18.51 -41.42
N VAL A 12 25.60 -19.37 -42.01
CA VAL A 12 25.96 -20.77 -42.28
C VAL A 12 25.44 -21.15 -43.67
N VAL A 13 26.38 -21.56 -44.53
CA VAL A 13 26.25 -21.97 -45.94
C VAL A 13 26.03 -23.50 -46.02
N PRO A 14 25.42 -24.05 -47.09
CA PRO A 14 24.59 -25.25 -47.04
C PRO A 14 25.29 -26.52 -47.55
N ALA A 15 24.70 -27.69 -47.25
CA ALA A 15 24.78 -28.91 -48.07
C ALA A 15 23.58 -29.81 -47.69
N LEU A 16 22.54 -29.91 -48.51
CA LEU A 16 22.31 -30.94 -49.54
C LEU A 16 22.25 -32.37 -48.96
N VAL A 17 21.08 -33.03 -49.09
CA VAL A 17 20.88 -34.31 -49.82
C VAL A 17 19.68 -35.15 -49.28
N PHE A 18 18.86 -35.62 -50.25
CA PHE A 18 17.95 -36.79 -50.36
C PHE A 18 16.54 -36.89 -49.72
N MET A 19 15.59 -37.08 -50.66
CA MET A 19 14.56 -38.13 -50.78
C MET A 19 13.17 -38.01 -50.14
N SER A 20 12.20 -38.35 -51.00
CA SER A 20 10.76 -38.45 -50.84
C SER A 20 10.24 -39.52 -49.88
N GLY A 21 9.01 -39.31 -49.40
CA GLY A 21 8.15 -40.27 -48.69
C GLY A 21 8.33 -40.13 -47.18
N VAL A 22 7.30 -39.96 -46.34
CA VAL A 22 6.00 -40.61 -46.28
C VAL A 22 5.03 -39.67 -45.52
N VAL A 23 3.76 -39.62 -45.92
CA VAL A 23 2.68 -38.99 -45.14
C VAL A 23 2.56 -39.73 -43.80
N GLY A 24 2.97 -39.07 -42.72
CA GLY A 24 2.79 -39.52 -41.35
C GLY A 24 2.46 -38.33 -40.48
N GLY A 25 1.17 -38.09 -40.24
CA GLY A 25 0.74 -37.17 -39.20
C GLY A 25 1.14 -37.72 -37.83
N CYS A 26 1.76 -36.90 -37.00
CA CYS A 26 1.76 -37.10 -35.55
C CYS A 26 2.19 -35.82 -34.85
N GLY A 27 1.33 -35.34 -33.96
CA GLY A 27 1.72 -34.58 -32.79
C GLY A 27 2.35 -33.22 -33.04
N GLY A 28 1.57 -32.26 -33.53
CA GLY A 28 1.71 -30.92 -32.97
C GLY A 28 1.41 -31.03 -31.48
N SER A 29 2.44 -31.26 -30.66
CA SER A 29 2.30 -31.17 -29.21
C SER A 29 1.80 -29.75 -28.97
N PRO A 30 0.59 -29.54 -28.43
CA PRO A 30 0.20 -28.19 -28.05
C PRO A 30 1.26 -27.74 -27.05
N GLU A 31 2.00 -26.68 -27.38
CA GLU A 31 2.77 -25.96 -26.39
C GLU A 31 1.80 -25.62 -25.26
N PRO A 32 2.11 -25.95 -23.99
CA PRO A 32 1.23 -25.62 -22.90
C PRO A 32 1.04 -24.11 -22.94
N VAL A 33 -0.19 -23.68 -23.23
CA VAL A 33 -0.59 -22.30 -23.00
C VAL A 33 -0.50 -22.11 -21.50
N GLU A 34 0.56 -21.44 -21.04
CA GLU A 34 0.60 -20.97 -19.66
C GLU A 34 -0.56 -20.00 -19.50
N GLU A 35 -1.67 -20.47 -18.91
CA GLU A 35 -2.74 -19.58 -18.48
C GLU A 35 -2.14 -18.61 -17.48
N VAL A 36 -2.03 -17.34 -17.90
CA VAL A 36 -1.61 -16.27 -17.01
C VAL A 36 -2.73 -16.08 -15.99
N VAL A 37 -2.54 -16.67 -14.82
CA VAL A 37 -3.45 -16.50 -13.69
C VAL A 37 -3.34 -15.05 -13.23
N THR A 38 -4.40 -14.27 -13.48
CA THR A 38 -4.51 -12.92 -12.97
C THR A 38 -5.30 -12.89 -11.66
N ARG A 39 -5.00 -11.92 -10.81
CA ARG A 39 -5.64 -11.72 -9.50
C ARG A 39 -6.18 -10.30 -9.41
N GLN A 40 -7.32 -10.15 -8.76
CA GLN A 40 -7.88 -8.84 -8.42
C GLN A 40 -7.02 -8.17 -7.36
N THR A 41 -6.71 -6.89 -7.56
CA THR A 41 -6.05 -6.05 -6.55
C THR A 41 -7.01 -5.00 -6.04
N TYR A 42 -6.64 -4.35 -4.93
CA TYR A 42 -7.42 -3.32 -4.28
C TYR A 42 -6.54 -2.13 -3.95
N GLU A 43 -7.04 -0.94 -4.27
CA GLU A 43 -6.36 0.32 -4.03
C GLU A 43 -6.97 1.00 -2.79
N PHE A 44 -6.11 1.44 -1.87
CA PHE A 44 -6.54 2.12 -0.64
C PHE A 44 -6.84 3.60 -0.93
N LYS A 45 -8.03 4.03 -0.52
CA LYS A 45 -8.44 5.44 -0.57
C LYS A 45 -7.86 6.23 0.60
N SER A 46 -8.14 7.53 0.56
CA SER A 46 -7.84 8.42 1.69
C SER A 46 -8.52 7.93 2.98
N ALA A 47 -7.80 8.07 4.09
CA ALA A 47 -8.31 7.69 5.40
C ALA A 47 -9.56 8.50 5.78
N GLU A 48 -10.54 7.80 6.33
CA GLU A 48 -11.77 8.34 6.87
C GLU A 48 -11.65 8.41 8.40
N PHE A 49 -11.84 9.62 8.94
CA PHE A 49 -11.83 9.86 10.37
C PHE A 49 -13.26 10.01 10.89
N PRO A 50 -13.55 9.54 12.12
CA PRO A 50 -14.85 9.75 12.73
C PRO A 50 -15.12 11.25 12.88
N LEU A 51 -16.36 11.63 12.58
CA LEU A 51 -16.85 12.99 12.76
C LEU A 51 -17.12 13.24 14.24
N GLN A 52 -16.18 13.91 14.89
CA GLN A 52 -16.27 14.24 16.30
C GLN A 52 -15.51 15.54 16.58
N ASP A 53 -16.20 16.46 17.27
CA ASP A 53 -15.67 17.79 17.60
C ASP A 53 -14.73 17.77 18.81
N GLU A 54 -15.01 16.92 19.79
CA GLU A 54 -14.24 16.80 21.03
C GLU A 54 -14.19 15.35 21.53
N TRP A 55 -13.01 14.91 21.95
CA TRP A 55 -12.71 13.57 22.47
C TRP A 55 -12.45 13.62 23.97
N LYS A 56 -12.58 12.47 24.64
CA LYS A 56 -12.24 12.29 26.05
C LYS A 56 -11.12 11.27 26.25
N PRO A 57 -10.35 11.36 27.34
CA PRO A 57 -9.46 10.28 27.77
C PRO A 57 -10.23 8.94 27.83
N GLY A 58 -9.62 7.86 27.35
CA GLY A 58 -10.25 6.53 27.26
C GLY A 58 -11.08 6.28 25.98
N ASP A 59 -11.41 7.31 25.19
CA ASP A 59 -12.14 7.11 23.93
C ASP A 59 -11.34 6.31 22.90
N ARG A 60 -12.05 5.74 21.91
CA ARG A 60 -11.47 4.99 20.79
C ARG A 60 -11.69 5.74 19.48
N ILE A 61 -10.60 6.03 18.76
CA ILE A 61 -10.63 6.62 17.42
C ILE A 61 -10.44 5.51 16.41
N ASP A 62 -11.50 5.18 15.68
CA ASP A 62 -11.47 4.21 14.57
C ASP A 62 -11.22 4.94 13.25
N VAL A 63 -10.01 4.84 12.72
CA VAL A 63 -9.67 5.39 11.40
C VAL A 63 -9.78 4.30 10.36
N THR A 64 -10.49 4.54 9.27
CA THR A 64 -10.77 3.53 8.23
C THR A 64 -10.16 3.93 6.91
N TRP A 65 -9.50 2.99 6.24
CA TRP A 65 -9.02 3.12 4.87
C TRP A 65 -9.88 2.22 3.98
N PRO A 66 -10.91 2.78 3.31
CA PRO A 66 -11.70 2.00 2.38
C PRO A 66 -10.87 1.66 1.15
N VAL A 67 -11.30 0.61 0.45
CA VAL A 67 -10.65 0.15 -0.78
C VAL A 67 -11.59 0.26 -1.97
N GLU A 68 -11.02 0.38 -3.16
CA GLU A 68 -11.72 0.13 -4.43
C GLU A 68 -10.99 -0.92 -5.25
N GLU A 69 -11.69 -1.49 -6.22
CA GLU A 69 -11.10 -2.45 -7.15
C GLU A 69 -9.98 -1.77 -7.96
N GLY A 70 -8.78 -2.32 -7.84
CA GLY A 70 -7.62 -1.95 -8.64
C GLY A 70 -7.52 -2.75 -9.94
N PRO A 71 -6.40 -2.64 -10.66
CA PRO A 71 -6.16 -3.45 -11.85
C PRO A 71 -5.96 -4.94 -11.52
N LEU A 72 -6.25 -5.81 -12.49
CA LEU A 72 -5.81 -7.19 -12.42
C LEU A 72 -4.28 -7.27 -12.50
N THR A 73 -3.68 -8.16 -11.71
CA THR A 73 -2.22 -8.37 -11.69
C THR A 73 -1.85 -9.82 -11.95
N ALA A 74 -0.71 -10.04 -12.59
CA ALA A 74 -0.05 -11.35 -12.69
C ALA A 74 1.03 -11.55 -11.61
N ALA A 75 1.11 -10.64 -10.63
CA ALA A 75 2.10 -10.73 -9.55
C ALA A 75 1.94 -12.01 -8.72
N ALA A 76 3.07 -12.59 -8.30
CA ALA A 76 3.10 -13.83 -7.53
C ALA A 76 2.70 -13.68 -6.06
N ALA A 77 2.76 -12.47 -5.51
CA ALA A 77 2.43 -12.14 -4.13
C ALA A 77 1.82 -10.72 -4.04
N PRO A 78 0.98 -10.43 -3.01
CA PRO A 78 0.45 -9.09 -2.81
C PRO A 78 1.52 -8.16 -2.23
N GLU A 79 1.28 -6.87 -2.36
CA GLU A 79 2.03 -5.88 -1.58
C GLU A 79 1.48 -5.84 -0.16
N LYS A 80 2.37 -5.82 0.83
CA LYS A 80 1.98 -5.65 2.23
C LYS A 80 1.66 -4.19 2.48
N VAL A 81 0.60 -3.93 3.25
CA VAL A 81 0.20 -2.58 3.66
C VAL A 81 0.24 -2.49 5.17
N ASP A 82 1.11 -1.64 5.71
CA ASP A 82 1.20 -1.35 7.13
C ASP A 82 0.75 0.09 7.39
N VAL A 83 -0.17 0.27 8.32
CA VAL A 83 -0.68 1.58 8.74
C VAL A 83 -0.33 1.83 10.19
N ARG A 84 0.25 2.99 10.46
CA ARG A 84 0.51 3.47 11.82
C ARG A 84 -0.24 4.75 12.08
N LEU A 85 -0.90 4.81 13.23
CA LEU A 85 -1.45 6.02 13.85
C LEU A 85 -0.56 6.42 15.03
N GLU A 86 -0.29 7.71 15.16
CA GLU A 86 0.48 8.29 16.25
C GLU A 86 -0.20 9.58 16.73
N LEU A 87 -0.35 9.72 18.05
CA LEU A 87 -0.94 10.89 18.68
C LEU A 87 0.13 11.64 19.45
N ALA A 88 0.35 12.92 19.16
CA ALA A 88 1.30 13.78 19.84
C ALA A 88 0.62 15.02 20.43
N GLY A 89 1.04 15.44 21.62
CA GLY A 89 0.47 16.57 22.36
C GLY A 89 0.54 16.37 23.89
N PRO A 90 -0.19 17.17 24.69
CA PRO A 90 -1.09 18.24 24.27
C PRO A 90 -0.35 19.48 23.77
N TYR A 91 -1.05 20.28 22.98
CA TYR A 91 -0.68 21.64 22.61
C TYR A 91 -1.76 22.62 23.09
N ASP A 92 -1.34 23.80 23.52
CA ASP A 92 -2.26 24.83 24.00
C ASP A 92 -3.11 25.44 22.87
N SER A 93 -2.63 25.38 21.62
CA SER A 93 -3.31 25.94 20.45
C SER A 93 -2.98 25.15 19.18
N VAL A 94 -3.81 25.31 18.15
CA VAL A 94 -3.53 24.74 16.81
C VAL A 94 -2.28 25.37 16.18
N GLU A 95 -1.97 26.63 16.48
CA GLU A 95 -0.75 27.28 15.99
C GLU A 95 0.52 26.69 16.61
N SER A 96 0.54 26.49 17.94
CA SER A 96 1.69 25.86 18.60
C SER A 96 1.89 24.41 18.15
N LEU A 97 0.80 23.69 17.88
CA LEU A 97 0.85 22.38 17.24
C LEU A 97 1.52 22.45 15.86
N LYS A 98 1.05 23.33 14.96
CA LYS A 98 1.61 23.46 13.61
C LYS A 98 3.09 23.83 13.63
N GLN A 99 3.49 24.73 14.53
CA GLN A 99 4.89 25.10 14.72
C GLN A 99 5.73 23.90 15.19
N ALA A 100 5.24 23.14 16.18
CA ALA A 100 5.95 21.97 16.70
C ALA A 100 6.10 20.87 15.65
N VAL A 101 5.06 20.59 14.85
CA VAL A 101 5.13 19.60 13.76
C VAL A 101 6.18 20.01 12.72
N ASN A 102 6.23 21.29 12.35
CA ASN A 102 7.25 21.80 11.41
C ASN A 102 8.68 21.75 11.98
N ALA A 103 8.84 21.84 13.30
CA ALA A 103 10.14 21.77 13.98
C ALA A 103 10.63 20.33 14.20
N GLY A 104 9.80 19.33 13.89
CA GLY A 104 10.01 17.93 14.30
C GLY A 104 9.05 17.60 15.42
N ALA A 105 8.01 16.82 15.09
CA ALA A 105 6.95 16.48 16.04
C ALA A 105 7.53 15.82 17.31
N PRO A 106 7.01 16.18 18.50
CA PRO A 106 7.38 15.53 19.76
C PRO A 106 6.98 14.05 19.75
N PRO A 107 7.53 13.23 20.66
CA PRO A 107 7.18 11.82 20.76
C PRO A 107 5.68 11.62 20.96
N ALA A 108 5.16 10.56 20.33
CA ALA A 108 3.76 10.20 20.46
C ALA A 108 3.44 9.75 21.90
N VAL A 109 2.29 10.20 22.42
CA VAL A 109 1.71 9.76 23.69
C VAL A 109 0.85 8.51 23.53
N ALA A 110 0.43 8.21 22.30
CA ALA A 110 -0.30 6.98 21.96
C ALA A 110 0.00 6.57 20.52
N SER A 111 -0.06 5.27 20.23
CA SER A 111 0.09 4.76 18.87
C SER A 111 -0.74 3.50 18.64
N ALA A 112 -1.09 3.24 17.39
CA ALA A 112 -1.75 2.03 16.95
C ALA A 112 -1.22 1.61 15.58
N ILE A 113 -1.21 0.31 15.31
CA ILE A 113 -0.74 -0.25 14.04
C ILE A 113 -1.79 -1.23 13.53
N GLY A 114 -2.04 -1.21 12.22
CA GLY A 114 -2.78 -2.24 11.50
C GLY A 114 -2.02 -2.68 10.26
N SER A 115 -2.28 -3.91 9.82
CA SER A 115 -1.62 -4.49 8.65
C SER A 115 -2.64 -5.24 7.80
N THR A 116 -2.46 -5.18 6.49
CA THR A 116 -3.24 -5.91 5.47
C THR A 116 -2.39 -6.05 4.20
N ASP A 117 -3.01 -6.37 3.07
CA ASP A 117 -2.37 -6.51 1.78
C ASP A 117 -3.28 -6.05 0.63
N THR A 118 -2.70 -5.84 -0.56
CA THR A 118 -3.42 -5.32 -1.73
C THR A 118 -4.34 -6.33 -2.44
N TRP A 119 -4.43 -7.58 -1.97
CA TRP A 119 -5.41 -8.56 -2.46
C TRP A 119 -6.59 -8.75 -1.49
N THR A 120 -6.43 -8.34 -0.24
CA THR A 120 -7.51 -8.33 0.74
C THR A 120 -8.52 -7.24 0.34
N GLY A 121 -9.61 -7.65 -0.33
CA GLY A 121 -10.68 -6.79 -0.82
C GLY A 121 -11.57 -6.13 0.23
N THR A 122 -11.09 -6.07 1.47
CA THR A 122 -11.75 -5.41 2.59
C THR A 122 -10.85 -4.27 3.06
N GLY A 123 -11.46 -3.11 3.30
CA GLY A 123 -10.73 -1.97 3.87
C GLY A 123 -10.11 -2.29 5.23
N LEU A 124 -9.17 -1.44 5.66
CA LEU A 124 -8.51 -1.58 6.94
C LEU A 124 -9.07 -0.56 7.93
N THR A 125 -9.46 -1.00 9.12
CA THR A 125 -9.75 -0.10 10.25
C THR A 125 -8.67 -0.26 11.31
N VAL A 126 -8.08 0.85 11.73
CA VAL A 126 -7.10 0.90 12.83
C VAL A 126 -7.69 1.72 13.97
N THR A 127 -7.78 1.09 15.14
CA THR A 127 -8.29 1.73 16.35
C THR A 127 -7.16 2.26 17.21
N LEU A 128 -7.14 3.57 17.45
CA LEU A 128 -6.30 4.19 18.47
C LEU A 128 -7.13 4.40 19.75
N THR A 129 -6.68 3.83 20.87
CA THR A 129 -7.28 4.12 22.19
C THR A 129 -6.55 5.29 22.83
N LEU A 130 -7.30 6.30 23.26
CA LEU A 130 -6.78 7.47 23.95
C LEU A 130 -6.43 7.09 25.40
N PRO A 131 -5.20 7.39 25.89
CA PRO A 131 -4.85 7.15 27.29
C PRO A 131 -5.80 7.86 28.26
N ASP A 132 -6.11 7.22 29.39
CA ASP A 132 -7.00 7.76 30.42
C ASP A 132 -6.43 9.00 31.14
N ASP A 133 -5.11 9.22 31.06
CA ASP A 133 -4.39 10.33 31.67
C ASP A 133 -4.10 11.48 30.69
N LEU A 134 -4.72 11.47 29.50
CA LEU A 134 -4.59 12.58 28.55
C LEU A 134 -5.07 13.89 29.18
N ARG A 135 -4.21 14.89 29.11
CA ARG A 135 -4.56 16.26 29.51
C ARG A 135 -5.45 16.90 28.44
N PRO A 136 -6.37 17.80 28.83
CA PRO A 136 -7.13 18.58 27.85
C PRO A 136 -6.21 19.42 26.97
N GLY A 137 -6.56 19.56 25.69
CA GLY A 137 -5.78 20.36 24.73
C GLY A 137 -5.95 19.90 23.28
N TYR A 138 -5.12 20.45 22.41
CA TYR A 138 -5.04 20.02 21.00
C TYR A 138 -3.99 18.93 20.84
N TYR A 139 -4.26 17.98 19.95
CA TYR A 139 -3.36 16.90 19.63
C TYR A 139 -3.23 16.72 18.13
N ASN A 140 -2.04 16.32 17.70
CA ASN A 140 -1.77 15.93 16.33
C ASN A 140 -1.94 14.41 16.21
N LEU A 141 -2.96 13.96 15.49
CA LEU A 141 -3.13 12.57 15.08
C LEU A 141 -2.52 12.40 13.70
N SER A 142 -1.28 11.91 13.64
CA SER A 142 -0.59 11.58 12.39
C SER A 142 -0.84 10.14 11.98
N GLN A 143 -0.87 9.92 10.67
CA GLN A 143 -0.95 8.60 10.07
C GLN A 143 0.17 8.42 9.05
N ARG A 144 0.68 7.20 8.98
CA ARG A 144 1.64 6.76 7.98
C ARG A 144 1.22 5.40 7.45
N THR A 145 1.09 5.30 6.14
CA THR A 145 0.85 4.04 5.43
C THR A 145 2.11 3.70 4.65
N VAL A 146 2.60 2.47 4.81
CA VAL A 146 3.75 1.92 4.09
C VAL A 146 3.26 0.74 3.26
N PHE A 147 3.59 0.78 1.97
CA PHE A 147 3.38 -0.31 1.02
C PHE A 147 4.74 -0.96 0.77
N THR A 148 4.82 -2.26 1.01
CA THR A 148 6.04 -3.05 0.80
C THR A 148 5.78 -4.08 -0.28
N SER A 149 6.45 -3.92 -1.41
CA SER A 149 6.40 -4.85 -2.54
C SER A 149 7.18 -6.14 -2.20
N PRO A 150 6.82 -7.30 -2.78
CA PRO A 150 7.48 -8.59 -2.49
C PRO A 150 8.98 -8.63 -2.75
N ASP A 151 9.47 -7.79 -3.67
CA ASP A 151 10.89 -7.61 -4.01
C ASP A 151 11.64 -6.67 -3.04
N GLY A 152 10.95 -6.14 -2.02
CA GLY A 152 11.51 -5.26 -0.99
C GLY A 152 11.44 -3.78 -1.34
N GLY A 153 10.79 -3.39 -2.44
CA GLY A 153 10.46 -2.00 -2.72
C GLY A 153 9.50 -1.43 -1.68
N GLU A 154 9.69 -0.17 -1.29
CA GLU A 154 8.80 0.51 -0.34
C GLU A 154 8.31 1.85 -0.90
N SER A 155 7.01 2.09 -0.75
CA SER A 155 6.42 3.41 -0.93
C SER A 155 5.60 3.78 0.31
N SER A 156 5.40 5.08 0.53
CA SER A 156 4.64 5.51 1.70
C SER A 156 3.78 6.75 1.43
N ALA A 157 2.64 6.79 2.11
CA ALA A 157 1.75 7.92 2.16
C ALA A 157 1.55 8.33 3.63
N GLY A 158 1.20 9.59 3.86
CA GLY A 158 1.00 10.10 5.21
C GLY A 158 0.01 11.25 5.25
N GLY A 159 -0.48 11.52 6.45
CA GLY A 159 -1.40 12.61 6.72
C GLY A 159 -1.44 12.94 8.20
N ALA A 160 -2.12 14.02 8.55
CA ALA A 160 -2.36 14.36 9.94
C ALA A 160 -3.68 15.10 10.11
N LYS A 161 -4.30 14.93 11.27
CA LYS A 161 -5.52 15.62 11.69
C LYS A 161 -5.30 16.20 13.08
N VAL A 162 -5.80 17.40 13.30
CA VAL A 162 -5.89 17.96 14.64
C VAL A 162 -7.14 17.41 15.33
N ILE A 163 -6.97 16.92 16.55
CA ILE A 163 -8.09 16.56 17.43
C ILE A 163 -8.04 17.42 18.69
N ARG A 164 -9.20 17.63 19.30
CA ARG A 164 -9.33 18.31 20.60
C ARG A 164 -9.74 17.29 21.65
N VAL A 165 -9.03 17.27 22.76
CA VAL A 165 -9.37 16.48 23.94
C VAL A 165 -9.91 17.44 25.00
N GLY A 166 -11.13 17.20 25.45
CA GLY A 166 -11.79 17.92 26.52
C GLY A 166 -11.52 17.30 27.90
N PRO A 167 -12.01 17.92 28.97
CA PRO A 167 -11.99 17.36 30.32
C PRO A 167 -12.94 16.15 30.49
#